data_AF-A0A2M7KJM0-F1
#
_entry.id   AF-A0A2M7KJM0-F1
#
_cell.length_a   1.000
_cell.length_b   1.000
_cell.length_c   1.000
_cell.angle_alpha   90.00
_cell.angle_beta   90.00
_cell.angle_gamma   90.00
#
_symmetry.space_group_name_H-M   'P 1'
#
loop_
_entity.id
_entity.type
_entity.pdbx_description
1 polymer ?
#
loop_
_entity_poly.entity_id
_entity_poly.type
_entity_poly.pdbx_seq_one_letter_code
_entity_poly.pdbx_strand_id
1 'polypeptide(L)' 'PNLELNRWGYIKADEENGQTSIPGVYAGGDIVTGAATVILAMGAGRKAAKAMHEYLMSLGGEGSQPASGE' A
#
# COMPACT_ATOMS: atom_id res chain seq x y z
N PRO A 1 -1.32 -2.43 -18.09
CA PRO A 1 -1.54 -2.64 -16.64
C PRO A 1 -2.96 -2.21 -16.25
N ASN A 2 -3.74 -3.08 -15.60
CA ASN A 2 -5.12 -2.82 -15.21
C ASN A 2 -5.18 -2.13 -13.84
N LEU A 3 -4.72 -0.88 -13.77
CA LEU A 3 -4.84 -0.05 -12.56
C LEU A 3 -6.22 0.61 -12.52
N GLU A 4 -7.00 0.36 -11.48
CA GLU A 4 -8.31 0.97 -11.31
C GLU A 4 -8.19 2.46 -11.00
N LEU A 5 -9.02 3.23 -11.70
CA LEU A 5 -9.17 4.67 -11.47
C LEU A 5 -10.60 4.94 -10.99
N ASN A 6 -10.78 6.02 -10.24
CA ASN A 6 -12.11 6.53 -9.95
C ASN A 6 -12.66 7.33 -11.15
N ARG A 7 -13.91 7.80 -11.05
CA ARG A 7 -14.58 8.56 -12.14
C ARG A 7 -13.88 9.85 -12.56
N TRP A 8 -12.91 10.34 -11.78
CA TRP A 8 -12.15 11.55 -12.04
C TRP A 8 -10.73 11.27 -12.58
N GLY A 9 -10.36 9.99 -12.74
CA GLY A 9 -9.04 9.59 -13.23
C GLY A 9 -7.95 9.50 -12.17
N TYR A 10 -8.28 9.70 -10.89
CA TYR A 10 -7.34 9.44 -9.79
C TYR A 10 -7.23 7.95 -9.51
N ILE A 11 -6.08 7.52 -8.96
CA ILE A 11 -5.85 6.12 -8.62
C ILE A 11 -6.83 5.72 -7.53
N LYS A 12 -7.58 4.63 -7.76
CA LYS A 12 -8.42 4.04 -6.73
C LYS A 12 -7.53 3.21 -5.82
N ALA A 13 -7.34 3.70 -4.60
CA ALA A 13 -6.61 3.03 -3.55
C ALA A 13 -7.48 2.94 -2.29
N ASP A 14 -7.23 1.91 -1.47
CA ASP A 14 -7.86 1.77 -0.16
C ASP A 14 -7.44 2.91 0.78
N GLU A 15 -8.39 3.49 1.50
CA GLU A 15 -8.16 4.67 2.34
C GLU A 15 -7.37 4.39 3.62
N GLU A 16 -7.36 3.13 4.07
CA GLU A 16 -6.69 2.71 5.29
C GLU A 16 -5.27 2.21 5.07
N ASN A 17 -5.00 1.58 3.93
CA ASN A 17 -3.70 0.98 3.66
C ASN A 17 -3.04 1.43 2.35
N GLY A 18 -3.73 2.21 1.51
CA GLY A 18 -3.21 2.74 0.25
C GLY A 18 -3.06 1.71 -0.87
N GLN A 19 -3.56 0.48 -0.71
CA GLN A 19 -3.42 -0.57 -1.71
C GLN A 19 -4.27 -0.29 -2.95
N THR A 20 -3.70 -0.50 -4.13
CA THR A 20 -4.40 -0.35 -5.40
C THR A 20 -5.04 -1.66 -5.86
N SER A 21 -5.69 -1.66 -7.02
CA SER A 21 -6.16 -2.90 -7.65
C SER A 21 -5.04 -3.89 -8.02
N ILE A 22 -3.77 -3.45 -8.00
CA ILE A 22 -2.61 -4.28 -8.32
C ILE A 22 -1.93 -4.69 -7.00
N PRO A 23 -1.85 -6.00 -6.68
CA PRO A 23 -1.14 -6.47 -5.50
C PRO A 23 0.31 -5.99 -5.47
N GLY A 24 0.78 -5.54 -4.30
CA GLY A 24 2.12 -4.97 -4.12
C GLY A 24 2.29 -3.53 -4.62
N VAL A 25 1.28 -2.92 -5.24
CA VAL A 25 1.30 -1.52 -5.68
C VAL A 25 0.36 -0.69 -4.81
N TYR A 26 0.88 0.43 -4.32
CA TYR A 26 0.19 1.32 -3.38
C TYR A 26 0.25 2.77 -3.86
N ALA A 27 -0.71 3.57 -3.46
CA ALA A 27 -0.79 5.00 -3.75
C ALA A 27 -1.35 5.78 -2.54
N GLY A 28 -0.97 7.05 -2.43
CA GLY A 28 -1.44 7.94 -1.38
C GLY A 28 -1.20 9.41 -1.73
N GLY A 29 -1.89 10.31 -1.02
CA GLY A 29 -1.84 11.75 -1.28
C GLY A 29 -2.68 12.17 -2.48
N ASP A 30 -2.33 13.31 -3.08
CA ASP A 30 -3.16 13.99 -4.08
C ASP A 30 -3.51 13.15 -5.32
N ILE A 31 -2.69 12.15 -5.64
CA ILE A 31 -2.96 11.23 -6.76
C ILE A 31 -4.14 10.28 -6.51
N VAL A 32 -4.59 10.15 -5.26
CA VAL A 32 -5.72 9.33 -4.82
C VAL A 32 -6.94 10.20 -4.50
N THR A 33 -6.73 11.27 -3.73
CA THR A 33 -7.81 12.10 -3.19
C THR A 33 -8.13 13.34 -4.03
N GLY A 34 -7.29 13.69 -5.00
CA GLY A 34 -7.24 15.05 -5.55
C GLY A 34 -6.61 16.04 -4.57
N ALA A 35 -6.69 17.34 -4.87
CA ALA A 35 -6.02 18.41 -4.11
C ALA A 35 -6.31 18.31 -2.60
N ALA A 36 -5.32 17.85 -1.83
CA ALA A 36 -5.38 17.72 -0.39
C ALA A 36 -4.35 18.63 0.28
N THR A 37 -4.42 18.71 1.61
CA THR A 37 -3.38 19.40 2.37
C THR A 37 -2.16 18.50 2.53
N VAL A 38 -0.98 19.12 2.71
CA VAL A 38 0.28 18.38 2.91
C VAL A 38 0.19 17.40 4.08
N ILE A 39 -0.51 17.74 5.16
CA ILE A 39 -0.66 16.86 6.33
C ILE A 39 -1.44 15.57 5.99
N LEU A 40 -2.46 15.66 5.13
CA LEU A 40 -3.23 14.50 4.67
C LEU A 40 -2.38 13.62 3.74
N ALA A 41 -1.63 14.23 2.82
CA ALA A 41 -0.71 13.49 1.95
C ALA A 41 0.37 12.75 2.76
N MET A 42 0.93 13.39 3.79
CA MET A 42 1.88 12.74 4.70
C MET A 42 1.24 11.60 5.50
N GLY A 43 -0.01 11.76 5.95
CA GLY A 43 -0.77 10.71 6.64
C GLY A 43 -0.99 9.48 5.75
N ALA A 44 -1.45 9.70 4.52
CA ALA A 44 -1.64 8.64 3.52
C ALA A 44 -0.33 7.93 3.19
N GLY A 45 0.78 8.68 3.05
CA GLY A 45 2.10 8.10 2.82
C GLY A 45 2.55 7.17 3.95
N ARG A 46 2.32 7.54 5.22
CA ARG A 46 2.64 6.68 6.37
C ARG A 46 1.80 5.40 6.41
N LYS A 47 0.50 5.49 6.12
CA LYS A 47 -0.40 4.33 6.03
C LYS A 47 0.08 3.36 4.95
N ALA A 48 0.35 3.87 3.75
CA ALA A 48 0.85 3.09 2.62
C ALA A 48 2.19 2.41 2.94
N ALA A 49 3.14 3.15 3.53
CA ALA A 49 4.44 2.58 3.90
C ALA A 49 4.34 1.44 4.92
N LYS A 50 3.46 1.57 5.92
CA LYS A 50 3.18 0.50 6.89
C LYS A 50 2.63 -0.75 6.20
N ALA A 51 1.65 -0.58 5.31
CA ALA A 51 1.05 -1.68 4.58
C ALA A 51 2.03 -2.37 3.62
N MET A 52 2.88 -1.59 2.93
CA MET A 52 3.98 -2.12 2.11
C MET A 52 4.92 -2.97 2.96
N HIS A 53 5.30 -2.49 4.15
CA HIS A 53 6.19 -3.22 5.05
C HIS A 53 5.57 -4.56 5.48
N GLU A 54 4.32 -4.56 5.95
CA GLU A 54 3.59 -5.77 6.34
C GLU A 54 3.48 -6.76 5.17
N TYR A 55 3.17 -6.27 3.97
CA TYR A 55 3.11 -7.09 2.76
C TYR A 55 4.47 -7.73 2.46
N LEU A 56 5.56 -6.96 2.42
CA LEU A 56 6.90 -7.48 2.18
C LEU A 56 7.35 -8.49 3.25
N MET A 57 7.02 -8.26 4.52
CA MET A 57 7.34 -9.19 5.61
C MET A 57 6.54 -10.50 5.48
N SER A 58 5.30 -10.44 5.02
CA SER A 58 4.50 -11.64 4.76
C SER A 58 5.05 -12.51 3.62
N LEU A 59 5.71 -11.90 2.63
CA LEU A 59 6.35 -12.64 1.53
C LEU A 59 7.61 -13.41 1.96
N GLY A 60 8.23 -13.03 3.09
CA GLY A 60 9.38 -13.73 3.67
C GLY A 60 9.03 -15.03 4.43
N GLY A 61 7.76 -15.44 4.45
CA GLY A 61 7.25 -16.56 5.24
C GLY A 61 7.39 -17.96 4.61
N GLU A 62 7.83 -18.09 3.36
CA GLU A 62 8.18 -19.37 2.75
C GLU A 62 9.70 -19.56 2.75
N GLY A 63 10.29 -19.79 3.94
CA GLY A 63 11.74 -20.00 4.03
C GLY A 63 12.35 -20.20 5.41
N SER A 64 11.58 -20.20 6.51
CA SER A 64 12.17 -20.39 7.84
C SER A 64 11.38 -21.37 8.71
N GLN A 65 11.59 -22.68 8.47
CA GLN A 65 11.60 -23.71 9.52
C GLN A 65 12.22 -25.02 8.99
N PRO A 66 12.88 -25.87 9.81
CA PRO A 66 13.22 -25.73 11.23
C PRO A 66 14.72 -26.00 11.53
N ALA A 67 15.23 -25.52 12.66
CA ALA A 67 16.39 -26.14 13.29
C ALA A 67 15.94 -26.73 14.63
N SER A 68 15.49 -27.98 14.57
CA SER A 68 15.59 -28.91 15.69
C SER A 68 17.08 -29.12 15.98
N GLY A 69 17.50 -28.87 17.21
CA GLY A 69 18.86 -29.14 17.65
C GLY A 69 19.04 -28.84 19.14
N GLU A 70 18.88 -29.91 19.93
CA GLU A 70 19.19 -30.10 21.36
C GLU A 70 18.31 -29.40 22.42
#